data_AF-A0A1A2Y8D2-F1
#
_entry.id   AF-A0A1A2Y8D2-F1
#
_cell.length_a   1.000
_cell.length_b   1.000
_cell.length_c   1.000
_cell.angle_alpha   90.00
_cell.angle_beta   90.00
_cell.angle_gamma   90.00
#
_symmetry.space_group_name_H-M   'P 1'
#
loop_
_entity.id
_entity.type
_entity.pdbx_description
1 polymer ?
#
loop_
_entity_poly.entity_id
_entity_poly.type
_entity_poly.pdbx_seq_one_letter_code
_entity_poly.pdbx_strand_id
1 'polypeptide(L)'
;MKTAKWRQHWSQRRSTATIYQLTDRLHEGHVARVPAHQIPATVSAWLAELGAHSPLVDDLERAVEGGDWSAAHALGECLSIEIALAD
;
A
#
# COMPACT_ATOMS: atom_id res chain seq x y z
N MET A 1 16.54 13.75 10.11
CA MET A 1 15.10 14.05 9.97
C MET A 1 14.82 14.44 8.53
N LYS A 2 14.39 13.49 7.68
CA LYS A 2 14.02 13.80 6.29
C LYS A 2 12.50 13.73 6.18
N THR A 3 11.86 14.88 6.25
CA THR A 3 10.44 15.02 5.91
C THR A 3 10.32 15.00 4.40
N ALA A 4 9.91 13.86 3.83
CA ALA A 4 9.61 13.75 2.43
C ALA A 4 8.20 14.32 2.18
N LYS A 5 8.16 15.60 1.82
CA LYS A 5 6.92 16.35 1.54
C LYS A 5 6.54 16.10 0.07
N TRP A 6 5.68 15.12 -0.18
CA TRP A 6 5.22 14.81 -1.54
C TRP A 6 3.73 15.10 -1.75
N ARG A 7 3.45 15.65 -2.93
CA ARG A 7 2.22 16.37 -3.27
C ARG A 7 1.04 15.43 -3.48
N GLN A 8 0.07 15.66 -2.62
CA GLN A 8 -1.38 15.40 -2.72
C GLN A 8 -1.93 15.71 -4.13
N HIS A 9 -1.98 14.75 -5.05
CA HIS A 9 -2.72 14.90 -6.32
C HIS A 9 -3.77 13.82 -6.56
N TRP A 10 -3.83 12.76 -5.75
CA TRP A 10 -4.72 11.63 -5.99
C TRP A 10 -6.05 11.72 -5.22
N SER A 11 -6.40 12.88 -4.67
CA SER A 11 -7.65 13.05 -3.95
C SER A 11 -8.86 12.89 -4.89
N GLN A 12 -9.61 11.81 -4.65
CA GLN A 12 -11.07 11.68 -4.70
C GLN A 12 -11.61 10.61 -5.66
N ARG A 13 -11.49 9.34 -5.27
CA ARG A 13 -12.64 8.43 -5.40
C ARG A 13 -13.11 8.03 -4.01
N ARG A 14 -14.16 8.72 -3.59
CA ARG A 14 -14.84 8.60 -2.30
C ARG A 14 -15.64 7.30 -2.26
N SER A 15 -14.96 6.17 -2.16
CA SER A 15 -15.60 4.93 -1.70
C SER A 15 -15.61 4.97 -0.18
N THR A 16 -16.75 4.68 0.42
CA THR A 16 -16.98 4.42 1.85
C THR A 16 -16.12 3.24 2.31
N ALA A 17 -14.82 3.49 2.40
CA ALA A 17 -13.81 2.46 2.25
C ALA A 17 -13.35 1.97 3.62
N THR A 18 -13.61 0.68 3.85
CA THR A 18 -12.88 -0.16 4.79
C THR A 18 -11.42 0.29 4.85
N ILE A 19 -10.96 0.64 6.04
CA ILE A 19 -9.59 1.07 6.26
C ILE A 19 -8.73 -0.18 6.42
N TYR A 20 -7.59 -0.20 5.73
CA TYR A 20 -6.60 -1.25 5.83
C TYR A 20 -5.36 -0.68 6.50
N GLN A 21 -4.81 -1.43 7.46
CA GLN A 21 -3.53 -1.17 8.06
C GLN A 21 -2.47 -1.95 7.29
N LEU A 22 -1.55 -1.23 6.65
CA LEU A 22 -0.34 -1.78 6.06
C LEU A 22 0.77 -1.68 7.10
N THR A 23 1.54 -2.75 7.25
CA THR A 23 2.74 -2.77 8.10
C THR A 23 3.92 -3.22 7.25
N ASP A 24 4.88 -2.33 7.04
CA ASP A 24 6.16 -2.71 6.44
C ASP A 24 7.02 -3.46 7.48
N ARG A 25 7.38 -4.70 7.15
CA ARG A 25 8.23 -5.55 8.00
C ARG A 25 9.72 -5.41 7.64
N LEU A 26 10.07 -4.75 6.54
CA LEU A 26 11.47 -4.56 6.09
C LEU A 26 12.17 -3.37 6.78
N HIS A 27 11.47 -2.28 7.09
CA HIS A 27 12.04 -1.09 7.73
C HIS A 27 11.23 -0.66 8.95
N GLU A 28 11.92 -0.27 10.04
CA GLU A 28 11.43 0.26 11.34
C GLU A 28 9.91 0.54 11.48
N GLY A 29 9.08 -0.49 11.32
CA GLY A 29 7.63 -0.46 11.52
C GLY A 29 6.89 0.70 10.85
N HIS A 30 7.06 0.92 9.54
CA HIS A 30 6.16 1.85 8.84
C HIS A 30 4.75 1.26 8.83
N VAL A 31 3.87 1.82 9.66
CA VAL A 31 2.45 1.48 9.70
C VAL A 31 1.66 2.59 9.02
N ALA A 32 0.92 2.26 7.97
CA ALA A 32 0.03 3.19 7.28
C ALA A 32 -1.41 2.66 7.31
N ARG A 33 -2.36 3.52 7.66
CA ARG A 33 -3.78 3.20 7.62
C ARG A 33 -4.41 3.92 6.45
N VAL A 34 -4.79 3.16 5.43
CA VAL A 34 -5.32 3.70 4.18
C VAL A 34 -6.49 2.86 3.68
N PRO A 35 -7.46 3.46 2.97
CA PRO A 35 -8.49 2.70 2.28
C PRO A 35 -7.90 1.81 1.18
N ALA A 36 -8.63 0.78 0.75
CA ALA A 36 -8.22 -0.18 -0.27
C ALA A 36 -7.51 0.46 -1.48
N HIS A 37 -8.12 1.47 -2.10
CA HIS A 37 -7.58 2.14 -3.29
C HIS A 37 -6.24 2.85 -3.09
N GLN A 38 -5.82 3.09 -1.85
CA GLN A 38 -4.54 3.72 -1.50
C GLN A 38 -3.46 2.71 -1.11
N ILE A 39 -3.79 1.43 -0.98
CA ILE A 39 -2.82 0.37 -0.67
C ILE A 39 -1.68 0.39 -1.70
N PRO A 40 -1.92 0.33 -3.02
CA PRO A 40 -0.83 0.24 -4.00
C PRO A 40 0.04 1.50 -4.02
N ALA A 41 -0.58 2.67 -3.86
CA ALA A 41 0.13 3.95 -3.79
C ALA A 41 1.05 4.04 -2.57
N THR A 42 0.59 3.54 -1.42
CA THR A 42 1.38 3.52 -0.18
C THR A 42 2.56 2.56 -0.31
N VAL A 43 2.33 1.36 -0.85
CA VAL A 43 3.39 0.38 -1.12
C VAL A 43 4.41 0.92 -2.12
N SER A 44 3.98 1.53 -3.22
CA SER A 44 4.85 2.20 -4.19
C SER A 44 5.71 3.28 -3.54
N ALA A 45 5.12 4.08 -2.64
CA ALA A 45 5.85 5.13 -1.95
C ALA A 45 6.96 4.56 -1.05
N TRP A 46 6.68 3.49 -0.30
CA TRP A 46 7.69 2.82 0.54
C TRP A 46 8.80 2.18 -0.30
N LEU A 47 8.47 1.51 -1.41
CA LEU A 47 9.48 0.94 -2.29
C LEU A 47 10.34 2.02 -2.95
N ALA A 48 9.73 3.14 -3.36
CA ALA A 48 10.47 4.26 -3.93
C ALA A 48 11.43 4.91 -2.92
N GLU A 49 11.10 4.93 -1.62
CA GLU A 49 12.03 5.35 -0.55
C GLU A 49 13.25 4.43 -0.45
N LEU A 50 13.08 3.14 -0.75
CA LEU A 50 14.16 2.16 -0.85
C LEU A 50 14.90 2.20 -2.21
N GLY A 51 14.45 3.05 -3.15
CA GLY A 51 14.96 3.11 -4.52
C GLY A 51 14.53 1.92 -5.40
N ALA A 52 13.57 1.12 -4.95
CA ALA A 52 13.02 0.00 -5.69
C ALA A 52 11.72 0.40 -6.39
N HIS A 53 11.57 0.00 -7.65
CA HIS A 53 10.28 -0.04 -8.33
C HIS A 53 10.02 -1.49 -8.72
N SER A 54 8.90 -2.04 -8.30
CA SER A 54 8.56 -3.44 -8.56
C SER A 54 7.25 -3.51 -9.34
N PRO A 55 7.19 -4.27 -10.45
CA PRO A 55 5.94 -4.50 -11.20
C PRO A 55 4.86 -5.19 -10.34
N LEU A 56 5.25 -5.78 -9.20
CA LEU A 56 4.33 -6.37 -8.24
C LEU A 56 3.35 -5.35 -7.65
N VAL A 57 3.66 -4.04 -7.69
CA VAL A 57 2.73 -3.01 -7.20
C VAL A 57 1.59 -2.76 -8.18
N ASP A 58 1.85 -2.81 -9.48
CA ASP A 58 0.80 -2.73 -10.50
C ASP A 58 -0.12 -3.95 -10.44
N ASP A 59 0.43 -5.14 -10.17
CA ASP A 59 -0.35 -6.35 -9.95
C ASP A 59 -1.16 -6.28 -8.64
N LEU A 60 -0.62 -5.64 -7.60
CA LEU A 60 -1.32 -5.39 -6.34
C LEU A 60 -2.50 -4.44 -6.54
N GLU A 61 -2.33 -3.39 -7.35
CA GLU A 61 -3.42 -2.48 -7.73
C GLU A 61 -4.56 -3.23 -8.40
N ARG A 62 -4.24 -4.08 -9.39
CA ARG A 62 -5.25 -4.90 -10.07
C ARG A 62 -5.96 -5.88 -9.14
N ALA A 63 -5.23 -6.50 -8.23
CA ALA A 63 -5.82 -7.42 -7.25
C ALA A 63 -6.79 -6.68 -6.32
N VAL A 64 -6.40 -5.51 -5.81
CA VAL A 64 -7.23 -4.70 -4.92
C VAL A 64 -8.46 -4.12 -5.64
N GLU A 65 -8.30 -3.63 -6.87
CA GLU A 65 -9.42 -3.14 -7.69
C GLU A 65 -10.38 -4.26 -8.11
N GLY A 66 -9.85 -5.46 -8.38
CA GLY A 66 -10.61 -6.66 -8.67
C GLY A 66 -11.27 -7.30 -7.46
N GLY A 67 -10.95 -6.85 -6.23
CA GLY A 67 -11.41 -7.45 -4.99
C GLY A 67 -10.77 -8.80 -4.65
N ASP A 68 -9.68 -9.18 -5.34
CA ASP A 68 -8.91 -10.39 -5.09
C ASP A 68 -7.92 -10.17 -3.93
N TRP A 69 -8.47 -10.17 -2.71
CA TRP A 69 -7.69 -10.00 -1.50
C TRP A 69 -6.70 -11.16 -1.26
N SER A 70 -6.96 -12.35 -1.78
CA SER A 70 -6.01 -13.47 -1.69
C SER A 70 -4.73 -13.17 -2.46
N ALA A 71 -4.85 -12.67 -3.69
CA ALA A 71 -3.71 -12.22 -4.49
C ALA A 71 -3.03 -11.00 -3.85
N ALA A 72 -3.80 -10.03 -3.34
CA ALA A 72 -3.26 -8.84 -2.70
C ALA A 72 -2.40 -9.19 -1.46
N HIS A 73 -2.84 -10.15 -0.64
CA HIS A 73 -2.06 -10.63 0.50
C HIS A 73 -0.81 -11.39 0.07
N ALA A 74 -0.88 -12.23 -0.98
CA ALA A 74 0.29 -12.94 -1.49
C ALA A 74 1.37 -11.98 -2.02
N LEU A 75 0.95 -10.94 -2.75
CA LEU A 75 1.84 -9.87 -3.23
C LEU A 75 2.40 -9.04 -2.07
N GLY A 76 1.58 -8.74 -1.05
CA GLY A 76 2.02 -8.12 0.20
C GLY A 76 3.13 -8.92 0.87
N GLU A 77 2.94 -10.23 1.05
CA GLU A 77 3.97 -11.10 1.62
C GLU A 77 5.27 -11.11 0.80
N CYS A 78 5.20 -11.13 -0.54
CA CYS A 78 6.38 -11.02 -1.40
C CYS A 78 7.12 -9.69 -1.22
N LEU A 79 6.40 -8.61 -0.93
CA LEU A 79 6.95 -7.29 -0.66
C LEU A 79 7.31 -7.09 0.83
N SER A 80 7.11 -8.11 1.67
CA SER A 80 7.23 -8.05 3.14
C SER A 80 6.31 -7.00 3.79
N ILE A 81 5.15 -6.76 3.19
CA ILE A 81 4.12 -5.85 3.68
C ILE A 81 2.92 -6.66 4.14
N GLU A 82 2.59 -6.52 5.41
CA GLU A 82 1.36 -7.09 5.96
C GLU A 82 0.19 -6.14 5.67
N ILE A 83 -0.89 -6.65 5.10
CA ILE A 83 -2.14 -5.90 4.88
C ILE A 83 -3.19 -6.50 5.82
N ALA A 84 -3.65 -5.72 6.78
CA ALA A 84 -4.69 -6.09 7.72
C ALA A 84 -5.87 -5.13 7.61
N LEU A 85 -7.06 -5.55 8.01
CA LEU A 85 -8.17 -4.62 8.23
C LEU A 85 -7.86 -3.78 9.46
N ALA A 86 -8.02 -2.46 9.36
CA ALA A 86 -8.00 -1.58 10.51
C ALA A 86 -9.40 -1.59 11.11
N ASP A 87 -9.51 -2.13 12.33
CA ASP A 87 -10.72 -2.08 13.17
C ASP A 87 -11.10 -0.64 13.55
#